data_AF-A0A6J4SPT8-F1
#
_entry.id   AF-A0A6J4SPT8-F1
#
_cell.length_a   1.000
_cell.length_b   1.000
_cell.length_c   1.000
_cell.angle_alpha   90.00
_cell.angle_beta   90.00
_cell.angle_gamma   90.00
#
_symmetry.space_group_name_H-M   'P 1'
#
loop_
_entity.id
_entity.type
_entity.pdbx_description
1 polymer ?
#
loop_
_entity_poly.entity_id
_entity_poly.type
_entity_poly.pdbx_seq_one_letter_code
_entity_poly.pdbx_strand_id
1 'polypeptide(L)'
;MDRLDRRIIQLKIEREAVKKEKDEASQRRLGLIEEEIGKLEREYADLEEVWTAEKAAVQGSQQIKEEIERIRLQMEEAKRRGDWQKMSELQYGALPELEAQLKQADNDDGGAGGGKPKLLRTQVGAEEIAEVVSRATGIPVSKMMQGERDKLLQMEEALHKRVVGQHEAIVAVSDAIRRSRAGLSDPDRPYGSFMFLGPTGVGKTELCKALASFLFDTEESMIRIDMSEFMEKHSVARLIGAPPG
;
A
#
# COMPACT_ATOMS: atom_id res chain seq x y z
N MET A 1 -3.08 -4.71 -21.56
CA MET A 1 -2.00 -4.99 -22.54
C MET A 1 -1.54 -6.43 -22.50
N ASP A 2 -0.83 -6.90 -21.47
CA ASP A 2 -0.28 -8.27 -21.43
C ASP A 2 -1.29 -9.40 -21.70
N ARG A 3 -2.52 -9.26 -21.19
CA ARG A 3 -3.59 -10.25 -21.46
C ARG A 3 -4.01 -10.25 -22.92
N LEU A 4 -4.10 -9.08 -23.56
CA LEU A 4 -4.46 -8.93 -24.97
C LEU A 4 -3.35 -9.49 -25.86
N ASP A 5 -2.09 -9.17 -25.58
CA ASP A 5 -0.94 -9.69 -26.34
C ASP A 5 -0.87 -11.22 -26.27
N ARG A 6 -0.96 -11.80 -25.07
CA ARG A 6 -1.02 -13.27 -24.89
C ARG A 6 -2.19 -13.89 -25.65
N ARG A 7 -3.35 -13.24 -25.68
CA ARG A 7 -4.54 -13.71 -26.38
C ARG A 7 -4.37 -13.64 -27.91
N ILE A 8 -3.79 -12.56 -28.43
CA ILE A 8 -3.47 -12.41 -29.85
C ILE A 8 -2.48 -13.50 -30.28
N ILE A 9 -1.43 -13.76 -29.48
CA ILE A 9 -0.46 -14.84 -29.74
C ILE A 9 -1.17 -16.20 -29.79
N GLN A 10 -2.05 -16.48 -28.82
CA GLN A 10 -2.82 -17.73 -28.79
C GLN A 10 -3.66 -17.91 -30.06
N LEU A 11 -4.40 -16.89 -30.48
CA LEU A 11 -5.24 -16.93 -31.68
C LEU A 11 -4.41 -17.03 -32.97
N LYS A 12 -3.23 -16.40 -33.03
CA LYS A 12 -2.29 -16.55 -34.16
C LYS A 12 -1.79 -17.99 -34.29
N ILE A 13 -1.48 -18.66 -33.18
CA ILE A 13 -1.10 -20.08 -33.18
C ILE A 13 -2.28 -20.95 -33.65
N GLU A 14 -3.49 -20.67 -33.15
CA GLU A 14 -4.71 -21.38 -33.55
C GLU A 14 -5.00 -21.21 -35.05
N ARG A 15 -4.83 -20.00 -35.59
CA ARG A 15 -4.95 -19.71 -37.02
C ARG A 15 -4.01 -20.56 -37.85
N GLU A 16 -2.73 -20.67 -37.48
CA GLU A 16 -1.75 -21.49 -38.21
C GLU A 16 -2.03 -23.01 -38.12
N ALA A 17 -2.69 -23.47 -37.06
CA ALA A 17 -3.15 -24.84 -36.93
C ALA A 17 -4.34 -25.13 -37.86
N VAL A 18 -5.39 -24.28 -37.81
CA VAL A 18 -6.63 -24.44 -38.58
C VAL A 18 -6.40 -24.25 -40.09
N LYS A 19 -5.42 -23.43 -40.49
CA LYS A 19 -5.06 -23.19 -41.90
C LYS A 19 -4.59 -24.44 -42.65
N LYS A 20 -4.14 -25.49 -41.94
CA LYS A 20 -3.73 -26.77 -42.53
C LYS A 20 -4.91 -27.69 -42.84
N GLU A 21 -6.09 -27.40 -42.31
CA GLU A 21 -7.30 -28.18 -42.49
C GLU A 21 -8.13 -27.61 -43.67
N LYS A 22 -8.88 -28.47 -44.38
CA LYS A 22 -9.57 -28.12 -45.64
C LYS A 22 -11.10 -28.27 -45.58
N ASP A 23 -11.65 -28.64 -44.44
CA ASP A 23 -13.08 -28.81 -44.23
C ASP A 23 -13.81 -27.45 -44.13
N GLU A 24 -15.09 -27.44 -44.50
CA GLU A 24 -15.92 -26.21 -44.48
C GLU A 24 -16.07 -25.62 -43.07
N ALA A 25 -16.01 -26.45 -42.02
CA ALA A 25 -16.11 -25.97 -40.65
C ALA A 25 -14.82 -25.22 -40.23
N SER A 26 -13.65 -25.74 -40.59
CA SER A 26 -12.36 -25.08 -40.35
C SER A 26 -12.19 -23.79 -41.17
N GLN A 27 -12.74 -23.71 -42.39
CA GLN A 27 -12.76 -22.44 -43.15
C GLN A 27 -13.62 -21.36 -42.46
N ARG A 28 -14.80 -21.72 -41.92
CA ARG A 28 -15.63 -20.77 -41.16
C ARG A 28 -14.97 -20.35 -39.85
N ARG A 29 -14.31 -21.29 -39.15
CA ARG A 29 -13.58 -21.02 -37.91
C ARG A 29 -12.38 -20.10 -38.15
N LEU A 30 -11.65 -20.30 -39.26
CA LEU A 30 -10.53 -19.45 -39.65
C LEU A 30 -10.99 -18.00 -39.88
N GLY A 31 -12.12 -17.79 -40.56
CA GLY A 31 -12.68 -16.45 -40.75
C GLY A 31 -13.05 -15.75 -39.43
N LEU A 32 -13.63 -16.48 -38.48
CA LEU A 32 -13.94 -15.94 -37.14
C LEU A 32 -12.68 -15.58 -36.35
N ILE A 33 -11.65 -16.44 -36.39
CA ILE A 33 -10.36 -16.19 -35.71
C ILE A 33 -9.66 -14.96 -36.33
N GLU A 34 -9.67 -14.82 -37.66
CA GLU A 34 -9.08 -13.66 -38.33
C GLU A 34 -9.81 -12.37 -37.97
N GLU A 35 -11.13 -12.40 -37.87
CA GLU A 35 -11.93 -11.25 -37.41
C GLU A 35 -11.63 -10.90 -35.94
N GLU A 36 -11.51 -11.90 -35.06
CA GLU A 36 -11.17 -11.70 -33.63
C GLU A 36 -9.75 -11.16 -33.46
N ILE A 37 -8.76 -11.69 -34.20
CA ILE A 37 -7.40 -11.15 -34.23
C ILE A 37 -7.42 -9.69 -34.67
N GLY A 38 -8.11 -9.37 -35.77
CA GLY A 38 -8.17 -8.00 -36.28
C GLY A 38 -8.83 -7.02 -35.30
N LYS A 39 -9.82 -7.47 -34.51
CA LYS A 39 -10.42 -6.67 -33.43
C LYS A 39 -9.43 -6.43 -32.29
N LEU A 40 -8.79 -7.48 -31.79
CA LEU A 40 -7.84 -7.40 -30.68
C LEU A 40 -6.56 -6.65 -31.04
N GLU A 41 -6.07 -6.76 -32.28
CA GLU A 41 -4.91 -6.01 -32.77
C GLU A 41 -5.20 -4.51 -32.85
N ARG A 42 -6.41 -4.10 -33.24
CA ARG A 42 -6.82 -2.69 -33.20
C ARG A 42 -6.88 -2.17 -31.76
N GLU A 43 -7.55 -2.92 -30.88
CA GLU A 43 -7.65 -2.55 -29.46
C GLU A 43 -6.26 -2.46 -28.80
N TYR A 44 -5.34 -3.36 -29.15
CA TYR A 44 -3.96 -3.32 -28.68
C TYR A 44 -3.23 -2.08 -29.22
N ALA A 45 -3.33 -1.79 -30.52
CA ALA A 45 -2.69 -0.62 -31.13
C ALA A 45 -3.18 0.71 -30.51
N ASP A 46 -4.49 0.83 -30.28
CA ASP A 46 -5.10 2.01 -29.64
C ASP A 46 -4.53 2.22 -28.22
N LEU A 47 -4.37 1.14 -27.45
CA LEU A 47 -3.80 1.18 -26.11
C LEU A 47 -2.27 1.41 -26.12
N GLU A 48 -1.56 0.89 -27.12
CA GLU A 48 -0.11 1.08 -27.29
C GLU A 48 0.21 2.54 -27.63
N GLU A 49 -0.59 3.21 -28.46
CA GLU A 49 -0.44 4.63 -28.74
C GLU A 49 -0.61 5.47 -27.47
N VAL A 50 -1.64 5.18 -26.67
CA VAL A 50 -1.85 5.85 -25.37
C VAL A 50 -0.67 5.60 -24.42
N TRP A 51 -0.22 4.35 -24.31
CA TRP A 51 0.87 3.99 -23.41
C TRP A 51 2.21 4.61 -23.81
N THR A 52 2.53 4.65 -25.11
CA THR A 52 3.76 5.28 -25.62
C THR A 52 3.76 6.79 -25.41
N ALA A 53 2.62 7.45 -25.62
CA ALA A 53 2.44 8.88 -25.33
C ALA A 53 2.61 9.18 -23.83
N GLU A 54 1.96 8.41 -22.96
CA GLU A 54 2.12 8.55 -21.50
C GLU A 54 3.57 8.30 -21.06
N LYS A 55 4.22 7.27 -21.60
CA LYS A 55 5.62 6.96 -21.28
C LYS A 55 6.57 8.09 -21.71
N ALA A 56 6.35 8.69 -22.87
CA ALA A 56 7.16 9.82 -23.34
C ALA A 56 7.00 11.04 -22.41
N ALA A 57 5.78 11.35 -21.95
CA ALA A 57 5.52 12.43 -21.01
C ALA A 57 6.24 12.21 -19.66
N VAL A 58 6.22 10.97 -19.15
CA VAL A 58 6.89 10.60 -17.90
C VAL A 58 8.41 10.66 -18.04
N GLN A 59 8.97 10.19 -19.15
CA GLN A 59 10.41 10.29 -19.41
C GLN A 59 10.88 11.75 -19.52
N GLY A 60 10.09 12.62 -20.17
CA GLY A 60 10.39 14.05 -20.23
C GLY A 60 10.40 14.69 -18.84
N SER A 61 9.39 14.39 -18.02
CA SER A 61 9.31 14.89 -16.63
C SER A 61 10.46 14.38 -15.76
N GLN A 62 10.89 13.13 -15.96
CA GLN A 62 12.04 12.55 -15.27
C GLN A 62 13.36 13.26 -15.65
N GLN A 63 13.58 13.53 -16.94
CA GLN A 63 14.77 14.26 -17.40
C GLN A 63 14.84 15.67 -16.79
N ILE A 64 13.71 16.40 -16.74
CA ILE A 64 13.65 17.72 -16.11
C ILE A 64 13.99 17.63 -14.60
N LYS A 65 13.46 16.61 -13.89
CA LYS A 65 13.79 16.37 -12.48
C LYS A 65 15.29 16.10 -12.28
N GLU A 66 15.90 15.29 -13.13
CA GLU A 66 17.34 15.00 -13.09
C GLU A 66 18.20 16.26 -13.33
N GLU A 67 17.76 17.14 -14.25
CA GLU A 67 18.42 18.43 -14.49
C GLU A 67 18.30 19.37 -13.29
N ILE A 68 17.12 19.44 -12.65
CA ILE A 68 16.92 20.22 -11.42
C ILE A 68 17.85 19.72 -10.30
N GLU A 69 17.97 18.42 -10.10
CA GLU A 69 18.90 17.86 -9.10
C GLU A 69 20.36 18.20 -9.44
N ARG A 70 20.74 18.13 -10.72
CA ARG A 70 22.09 18.52 -11.15
C ARG A 70 22.37 20.00 -10.85
N ILE A 71 21.42 20.89 -11.13
CA ILE A 71 21.55 22.32 -10.79
C ILE A 71 21.65 22.53 -9.29
N ARG A 72 20.82 21.84 -8.49
CA ARG A 72 20.88 21.90 -7.02
C ARG A 72 22.26 21.51 -6.49
N LEU A 73 22.85 20.44 -7.04
CA LEU A 73 24.20 20.01 -6.68
C LEU A 73 25.27 21.03 -7.11
N GLN A 74 25.15 21.63 -8.30
CA GLN A 74 26.05 22.69 -8.77
C GLN A 74 25.97 23.96 -7.90
N MET A 75 24.76 24.33 -7.44
CA MET A 75 24.58 25.44 -6.51
C MET A 75 25.27 25.17 -5.16
N GLU A 76 25.17 23.95 -4.64
CA GLU A 76 25.89 23.57 -3.42
C GLU A 76 27.41 23.63 -3.60
N GLU A 77 27.93 23.16 -4.73
CA GLU A 77 29.36 23.24 -5.05
C GLU A 77 29.83 24.69 -5.17
N ALA A 78 29.07 25.54 -5.88
CA ALA A 78 29.37 26.96 -6.02
C ALA A 78 29.40 27.66 -4.65
N LYS A 79 28.43 27.34 -3.78
CA LYS A 79 28.38 27.83 -2.39
C LYS A 79 29.61 27.39 -1.59
N ARG A 80 30.05 26.13 -1.71
CA ARG A 80 31.26 25.62 -1.03
C ARG A 80 32.54 26.28 -1.53
N ARG A 81 32.62 26.62 -2.82
CA ARG A 81 33.78 27.29 -3.43
C ARG A 81 33.78 28.81 -3.25
N GLY A 82 32.70 29.39 -2.71
CA GLY A 82 32.54 30.83 -2.56
C GLY A 82 32.24 31.56 -3.89
N ASP A 83 31.81 30.84 -4.93
CA ASP A 83 31.42 31.40 -6.22
C ASP A 83 29.94 31.84 -6.17
N TRP A 84 29.71 33.02 -5.59
CA TRP A 84 28.38 33.59 -5.42
C TRP A 84 27.72 34.01 -6.74
N GLN A 85 28.53 34.34 -7.76
CA GLN A 85 28.02 34.77 -9.05
C GLN A 85 27.36 33.60 -9.78
N LYS A 86 28.04 32.45 -9.85
CA LYS A 86 27.47 31.23 -10.44
C LYS A 86 26.27 30.70 -9.66
N MET A 87 26.31 30.82 -8.32
CA MET A 87 25.17 30.44 -7.48
C MET A 87 23.93 31.31 -7.79
N SER A 88 24.09 32.63 -7.91
CA SER A 88 23.00 33.54 -8.23
C SER A 88 22.40 33.29 -9.62
N GLU A 89 23.25 33.01 -10.62
CA GLU A 89 22.81 32.68 -11.98
C GLU A 89 21.95 31.40 -11.99
N LEU A 90 22.39 30.35 -11.30
CA LEU A 90 21.65 29.10 -11.20
C LEU A 90 20.36 29.25 -10.39
N GLN A 91 20.39 30.00 -9.28
CA GLN A 91 19.26 30.17 -8.37
C GLN A 91 18.13 31.00 -8.96
N TYR A 92 18.44 32.08 -9.71
CA TYR A 92 17.44 33.02 -10.23
C TYR A 92 17.20 32.89 -11.74
N GLY A 93 18.06 32.19 -12.48
CA GLY A 93 17.88 31.93 -13.91
C GLY A 93 17.40 30.51 -14.18
N ALA A 94 18.34 29.56 -14.21
CA ALA A 94 18.08 28.22 -14.73
C ALA A 94 17.14 27.37 -13.85
N LEU A 95 17.20 27.49 -12.51
CA LEU A 95 16.34 26.70 -11.63
C LEU A 95 14.85 27.07 -11.74
N PRO A 96 14.44 28.35 -11.68
CA PRO A 96 13.03 28.73 -11.88
C PRO A 96 12.48 28.32 -13.25
N GLU A 97 13.30 28.39 -14.31
CA GLU A 97 12.89 27.96 -15.66
C GLU A 97 12.57 26.47 -15.71
N LEU A 98 13.46 25.62 -15.17
CA LEU A 98 13.21 24.18 -15.10
C LEU A 98 12.05 23.81 -14.18
N GLU A 99 11.88 24.51 -13.04
CA GLU A 99 10.74 24.29 -12.15
C GLU A 99 9.40 24.70 -12.81
N ALA A 100 9.41 25.74 -13.65
CA ALA A 100 8.25 26.12 -14.45
C ALA A 100 7.93 25.11 -15.54
N GLN A 101 8.95 24.59 -16.25
CA GLN A 101 8.80 23.53 -17.24
C GLN A 101 8.27 22.24 -16.61
N LEU A 102 8.78 21.87 -15.42
CA LEU A 102 8.29 20.71 -14.68
C LEU A 102 6.82 20.86 -14.29
N LYS A 103 6.42 22.03 -13.80
CA LYS A 103 5.01 22.31 -13.49
C LYS A 103 4.10 22.25 -14.72
N GLN A 104 4.58 22.68 -15.88
CA GLN A 104 3.83 22.55 -17.13
C GLN A 104 3.66 21.08 -17.52
N ALA A 105 4.75 20.31 -17.49
CA ALA A 105 4.72 18.87 -17.78
C ALA A 105 3.83 18.07 -16.81
N ASP A 106 3.89 18.38 -15.51
CA ASP A 106 3.05 17.75 -14.49
C ASP A 106 1.56 18.15 -14.64
N ASN A 107 1.25 19.37 -15.09
CA ASN A 107 -0.12 19.81 -15.36
C ASN A 107 -0.70 19.17 -16.62
N ASP A 108 0.13 18.95 -17.65
CA ASP A 108 -0.26 18.20 -18.85
C ASP A 108 -0.53 16.72 -18.53
N ASP A 109 0.16 16.13 -17.55
CA ASP A 109 -0.09 14.77 -17.04
C ASP A 109 -1.28 14.71 -16.03
N GLY A 110 -1.58 15.82 -15.35
CA GLY A 110 -2.69 15.98 -14.40
C GLY A 110 -4.03 16.39 -15.04
N GLY A 111 -4.00 16.84 -16.30
CA GLY A 111 -5.14 17.29 -17.07
C GLY A 111 -5.92 16.14 -17.70
N ALA A 112 -6.83 15.53 -16.91
CA ALA A 112 -7.92 14.69 -17.39
C ALA A 112 -8.95 15.50 -18.24
N GLY A 113 -8.50 16.11 -19.33
CA GLY A 113 -9.33 16.92 -20.24
C GLY A 113 -9.96 16.13 -21.38
N GLY A 114 -9.80 14.80 -21.44
CA GLY A 114 -10.19 14.07 -22.64
C GLY A 114 -10.43 12.59 -22.49
N GLY A 115 -11.14 12.12 -21.46
CA GLY A 115 -11.85 10.83 -21.44
C GLY A 115 -11.07 9.53 -21.78
N LYS A 116 -9.75 9.59 -21.98
CA LYS A 116 -8.90 8.44 -22.29
C LYS A 116 -8.50 7.75 -20.98
N PRO A 117 -8.54 6.42 -20.92
CA PRO A 117 -8.13 5.67 -19.74
C PRO A 117 -6.63 5.88 -19.47
N LYS A 118 -6.30 6.29 -18.24
CA LYS A 118 -4.89 6.45 -17.80
C LYS A 118 -4.26 5.07 -17.60
N LEU A 119 -3.24 4.74 -18.39
CA LEU A 119 -2.61 3.41 -18.37
C LEU A 119 -1.43 3.35 -17.38
N LEU A 120 -0.78 4.49 -17.13
CA LEU A 120 0.32 4.63 -16.19
C LEU A 120 -0.11 5.41 -14.94
N ARG A 121 -0.06 4.76 -13.77
CA ARG A 121 -0.14 5.45 -12.47
C ARG A 121 1.27 5.82 -12.02
N THR A 122 1.57 7.13 -11.99
CA THR A 122 2.86 7.68 -11.54
C THR A 122 2.85 8.16 -10.10
N GLN A 123 1.67 8.34 -9.51
CA GLN A 123 1.50 8.80 -8.13
C GLN A 123 1.40 7.60 -7.19
N VAL A 124 2.21 7.63 -6.13
CA VAL A 124 2.15 6.66 -5.04
C VAL A 124 1.14 7.17 -4.02
N GLY A 125 -0.01 6.51 -3.92
CA GLY A 125 -1.05 6.78 -2.95
C GLY A 125 -1.03 5.83 -1.76
N ALA A 126 -2.06 5.94 -0.92
CA ALA A 126 -2.23 5.06 0.23
C ALA A 126 -2.43 3.59 -0.17
N GLU A 127 -3.10 3.35 -1.30
CA GLU A 127 -3.33 2.00 -1.84
C GLU A 127 -2.02 1.30 -2.22
N GLU A 128 -1.16 1.98 -2.97
CA GLU A 128 0.13 1.44 -3.40
C GLU A 128 1.05 1.14 -2.21
N ILE A 129 1.06 2.01 -1.20
CA ILE A 129 1.81 1.78 0.04
C ILE A 129 1.22 0.57 0.79
N ALA A 130 -0.10 0.50 0.93
CA ALA A 130 -0.77 -0.59 1.62
C ALA A 130 -0.51 -1.95 0.95
N GLU A 131 -0.44 -2.03 -0.37
CA GLU A 131 -0.10 -3.25 -1.10
C GLU A 131 1.32 -3.75 -0.76
N VAL A 132 2.30 -2.84 -0.71
CA VAL A 132 3.69 -3.17 -0.37
C VAL A 132 3.78 -3.64 1.09
N VAL A 133 3.17 -2.91 2.02
CA VAL A 133 3.16 -3.27 3.44
C VAL A 133 2.41 -4.60 3.65
N SER A 134 1.31 -4.83 2.93
CA SER A 134 0.55 -6.07 2.98
C SER A 134 1.40 -7.27 2.54
N ARG A 135 2.16 -7.12 1.44
CA ARG A 135 3.08 -8.17 0.98
C ARG A 135 4.19 -8.46 1.99
N ALA A 136 4.68 -7.44 2.70
CA ALA A 136 5.74 -7.59 3.69
C ALA A 136 5.25 -8.18 5.02
N THR A 137 4.05 -7.81 5.47
CA THR A 137 3.52 -8.14 6.80
C THR A 137 2.50 -9.30 6.77
N GLY A 138 1.96 -9.63 5.60
CA GLY A 138 0.85 -10.59 5.45
C GLY A 138 -0.52 -10.04 5.85
N ILE A 139 -0.60 -8.79 6.31
CA ILE A 139 -1.87 -8.16 6.73
C ILE A 139 -2.64 -7.73 5.48
N PRO A 140 -3.93 -8.09 5.30
CA PRO A 140 -4.71 -7.70 4.11
C PRO A 140 -4.89 -6.19 3.96
N VAL A 141 -4.80 -5.67 2.73
CA VAL A 141 -5.03 -4.25 2.40
C VAL A 141 -6.39 -3.77 2.90
N SER A 142 -7.44 -4.61 2.80
CA SER A 142 -8.78 -4.29 3.29
C SER A 142 -8.83 -3.97 4.78
N LYS A 143 -7.96 -4.59 5.59
CA LYS A 143 -7.85 -4.31 7.03
C LYS A 143 -7.08 -3.01 7.31
N MET A 144 -6.04 -2.71 6.51
CA MET A 144 -5.27 -1.46 6.65
C MET A 144 -6.07 -0.24 6.21
N MET A 145 -6.86 -0.38 5.15
CA MET A 145 -7.69 0.71 4.61
C MET A 145 -8.99 0.92 5.42
N GLN A 146 -9.30 0.03 6.37
CA GLN A 146 -10.45 0.21 7.24
C GLN A 146 -10.23 1.40 8.16
N GLY A 147 -11.18 2.35 8.17
CA GLY A 147 -11.15 3.48 9.08
C GLY A 147 -11.10 3.03 10.54
N GLU A 148 -10.13 3.55 11.30
CA GLU A 148 -9.91 3.16 12.70
C GLU A 148 -11.15 3.39 13.56
N ARG A 149 -11.90 4.47 13.31
CA ARG A 149 -13.16 4.77 13.99
C ARG A 149 -14.20 3.66 13.79
N ASP A 150 -14.45 3.28 12.55
CA ASP A 150 -15.47 2.27 12.22
C ASP A 150 -15.05 0.89 12.74
N LYS A 151 -13.74 0.60 12.68
CA LYS A 151 -13.15 -0.59 13.30
C LYS A 151 -13.54 -0.61 14.79
N LEU A 152 -13.18 0.42 15.57
CA LEU A 152 -13.44 0.48 17.01
C LEU A 152 -14.92 0.45 17.41
N LEU A 153 -15.83 0.94 16.57
CA LEU A 153 -17.28 0.87 16.79
C LEU A 153 -17.82 -0.57 16.70
N GLN A 154 -17.14 -1.45 15.98
CA GLN A 154 -17.52 -2.85 15.80
C GLN A 154 -16.75 -3.79 16.75
N MET A 155 -16.01 -3.24 17.73
CA MET A 155 -15.10 -4.02 18.58
C MET A 155 -15.81 -5.12 19.36
N GLU A 156 -16.92 -4.82 20.03
CA GLU A 156 -17.65 -5.80 20.83
C GLU A 156 -18.13 -6.96 19.97
N GLU A 157 -18.74 -6.66 18.83
CA GLU A 157 -19.22 -7.69 17.90
C GLU A 157 -18.07 -8.56 17.38
N ALA A 158 -16.94 -7.94 17.04
CA ALA A 158 -15.76 -8.66 16.57
C ALA A 158 -15.16 -9.56 17.68
N LEU A 159 -15.13 -9.11 18.93
CA LEU A 159 -14.65 -9.90 20.06
C LEU A 159 -15.60 -11.05 20.39
N HIS A 160 -16.93 -10.84 20.32
CA HIS A 160 -17.96 -11.86 20.53
C HIS A 160 -17.91 -13.00 19.50
N LYS A 161 -17.35 -12.78 18.31
CA LYS A 161 -17.14 -13.86 17.31
C LYS A 161 -16.18 -14.94 17.81
N ARG A 162 -15.31 -14.64 18.77
CA ARG A 162 -14.32 -15.57 19.33
C ARG A 162 -14.57 -15.88 20.80
N VAL A 163 -14.97 -14.88 21.57
CA VAL A 163 -15.18 -15.00 23.02
C VAL A 163 -16.66 -15.20 23.27
N VAL A 164 -17.03 -16.40 23.73
CA VAL A 164 -18.42 -16.71 24.08
C VAL A 164 -18.72 -16.19 25.48
N GLY A 165 -19.74 -15.34 25.60
CA GLY A 165 -20.16 -14.76 26.88
C GLY A 165 -19.29 -13.58 27.29
N GLN A 166 -18.97 -13.47 28.59
CA GLN A 166 -18.10 -12.41 29.15
C GLN A 166 -18.48 -10.97 28.73
N HIS A 167 -19.78 -10.71 28.57
CA HIS A 167 -20.29 -9.46 28.00
C HIS A 167 -19.78 -8.22 28.75
N GLU A 168 -19.84 -8.24 30.08
CA GLU A 168 -19.35 -7.15 30.93
C GLU A 168 -17.86 -6.85 30.71
N ALA A 169 -17.02 -7.90 30.64
CA ALA A 169 -15.59 -7.75 30.42
C ALA A 169 -15.28 -7.17 29.02
N ILE A 170 -16.00 -7.64 28.00
CA ILE A 170 -15.85 -7.15 26.62
C ILE A 170 -16.21 -5.67 26.55
N VAL A 171 -17.37 -5.27 27.09
CA VAL A 171 -17.82 -3.87 27.09
C VAL A 171 -16.82 -2.97 27.83
N ALA A 172 -16.39 -3.37 29.04
CA ALA A 172 -15.44 -2.58 29.83
C ALA A 172 -14.11 -2.36 29.11
N VAL A 173 -13.61 -3.38 28.42
CA VAL A 173 -12.37 -3.31 27.64
C VAL A 173 -12.56 -2.43 26.41
N SER A 174 -13.66 -2.59 25.67
CA SER A 174 -13.98 -1.78 24.49
C SER A 174 -14.14 -0.29 24.82
N ASP A 175 -14.81 0.05 25.91
CA ASP A 175 -14.98 1.43 26.37
C ASP A 175 -13.66 2.09 26.78
N ALA A 176 -12.78 1.36 27.47
CA ALA A 176 -11.47 1.86 27.86
C ALA A 176 -10.59 2.16 26.62
N ILE A 177 -10.55 1.24 25.66
CA ILE A 177 -9.76 1.41 24.44
C ILE A 177 -10.32 2.56 23.59
N ARG A 178 -11.65 2.64 23.41
CA ARG A 178 -12.28 3.75 22.69
C ARG A 178 -11.96 5.11 23.31
N ARG A 179 -12.04 5.22 24.64
CA ARG A 179 -11.65 6.46 25.35
C ARG A 179 -10.20 6.83 25.09
N SER A 180 -9.30 5.85 25.14
CA SER A 180 -7.89 6.12 24.86
C SER A 180 -7.65 6.55 23.42
N ARG A 181 -8.29 5.91 22.44
CA ARG A 181 -8.15 6.26 21.02
C ARG A 181 -8.84 7.57 20.63
N ALA A 182 -9.85 8.00 21.40
CA ALA A 182 -10.47 9.30 21.26
C ALA A 182 -9.64 10.46 21.85
N GLY A 183 -8.45 10.18 22.42
CA GLY A 183 -7.61 11.18 23.07
C GLY A 183 -8.17 11.71 24.40
N LEU A 184 -9.12 10.97 25.00
CA LEU A 184 -9.71 11.31 26.31
C LEU A 184 -8.90 10.75 27.49
N SER A 185 -7.85 9.97 27.20
CA SER A 185 -6.90 9.43 28.17
C SER A 185 -5.54 10.11 28.01
N ASP A 186 -4.74 10.06 29.09
CA ASP A 186 -3.35 10.51 29.10
C ASP A 186 -2.52 9.79 28.02
N PRO A 187 -1.84 10.51 27.10
CA PRO A 187 -0.99 9.93 26.07
C PRO A 187 0.20 9.11 26.61
N ASP A 188 0.66 9.40 27.83
CA ASP A 188 1.79 8.69 28.45
C ASP A 188 1.37 7.36 29.11
N ARG A 189 0.09 6.96 28.96
CA ARG A 189 -0.46 5.74 29.54
C ARG A 189 -0.82 4.71 28.47
N PRO A 190 -0.81 3.39 28.80
CA PRO A 190 -1.29 2.36 27.90
C PRO A 190 -2.75 2.57 27.49
N TYR A 191 -3.13 2.04 26.32
CA TYR A 191 -4.52 2.09 25.83
C TYR A 191 -5.56 1.53 26.80
N GLY A 192 -5.14 0.63 27.68
CA GLY A 192 -5.92 0.15 28.81
C GLY A 192 -5.06 -0.72 29.73
N SER A 193 -5.36 -0.70 31.02
CA SER A 193 -4.81 -1.61 32.00
C SER A 193 -5.97 -2.35 32.65
N PHE A 194 -5.97 -3.68 32.53
CA PHE A 194 -7.09 -4.51 32.92
C PHE A 194 -6.63 -5.62 33.86
N MET A 195 -7.44 -5.91 34.87
CA MET A 195 -7.25 -7.05 35.76
C MET A 195 -8.43 -8.01 35.61
N PHE A 196 -8.21 -9.14 34.95
CA PHE A 196 -9.25 -10.14 34.71
C PHE A 196 -9.38 -11.14 35.87
N LEU A 197 -10.45 -11.00 36.65
CA LEU A 197 -10.78 -11.88 37.78
C LEU A 197 -11.80 -12.94 37.37
N GLY A 198 -11.76 -14.11 38.01
CA GLY A 198 -12.64 -15.25 37.69
C GLY A 198 -11.92 -16.60 37.58
N PRO A 199 -12.65 -17.70 37.29
CA PRO A 199 -12.09 -19.05 37.22
C PRO A 199 -11.09 -19.22 36.08
N THR A 200 -10.33 -20.32 36.09
CA THR A 200 -9.50 -20.73 34.95
C THR A 200 -10.38 -21.29 33.83
N GLY A 201 -9.93 -21.19 32.57
CA GLY A 201 -10.63 -21.77 31.43
C GLY A 201 -11.87 -21.02 30.92
N VAL A 202 -12.28 -19.91 31.54
CA VAL A 202 -13.51 -19.16 31.17
C VAL A 202 -13.33 -18.15 30.03
N GLY A 203 -12.15 -18.11 29.39
CA GLY A 203 -11.90 -17.25 28.22
C GLY A 203 -11.09 -15.97 28.48
N LYS A 204 -10.47 -15.78 29.65
CA LYS A 204 -9.63 -14.59 29.93
C LYS A 204 -8.48 -14.42 28.93
N THR A 205 -7.71 -15.49 28.71
CA THR A 205 -6.61 -15.49 27.74
C THR A 205 -7.11 -15.38 26.31
N GLU A 206 -8.28 -15.96 26.02
CA GLU A 206 -8.89 -15.87 24.69
C GLU A 206 -9.33 -14.46 24.37
N LEU A 207 -9.86 -13.71 25.35
CA LEU A 207 -10.15 -12.29 25.20
C LEU A 207 -8.89 -11.48 24.87
N CYS A 208 -7.76 -11.76 25.53
CA CYS A 208 -6.49 -11.13 25.17
C CYS A 208 -6.08 -11.43 23.72
N LYS A 209 -6.29 -12.67 23.24
CA LYS A 209 -5.91 -13.08 21.88
C LYS A 209 -6.81 -12.45 20.83
N ALA A 210 -8.11 -12.47 21.08
CA ALA A 210 -9.10 -11.80 20.25
C ALA A 210 -8.81 -10.29 20.16
N LEU A 211 -8.42 -9.67 21.28
CA LEU A 211 -8.06 -8.25 21.33
C LEU A 211 -6.75 -7.94 20.59
N ALA A 212 -5.73 -8.77 20.73
CA ALA A 212 -4.49 -8.63 19.97
C ALA A 212 -4.76 -8.72 18.46
N SER A 213 -5.50 -9.75 18.05
CA SER A 213 -5.91 -9.95 16.64
C SER A 213 -6.77 -8.80 16.11
N PHE A 214 -7.63 -8.21 16.96
CA PHE A 214 -8.48 -7.11 16.56
C PHE A 214 -7.72 -5.78 16.44
N LEU A 215 -6.90 -5.42 17.44
CA LEU A 215 -6.22 -4.13 17.45
C LEU A 215 -4.98 -4.09 16.56
N PHE A 216 -4.24 -5.19 16.48
CA PHE A 216 -2.94 -5.26 15.81
C PHE A 216 -2.95 -6.17 14.58
N ASP A 217 -4.12 -6.68 14.20
CA ASP A 217 -4.33 -7.54 13.03
C ASP A 217 -3.58 -8.89 13.08
N THR A 218 -2.92 -9.20 14.19
CA THR A 218 -2.21 -10.46 14.46
C THR A 218 -2.28 -10.86 15.95
N GLU A 219 -2.31 -12.16 16.23
CA GLU A 219 -2.17 -12.68 17.60
C GLU A 219 -0.72 -12.65 18.10
N GLU A 220 0.25 -12.60 17.19
CA GLU A 220 1.68 -12.64 17.51
C GLU A 220 2.15 -11.39 18.25
N SER A 221 1.40 -10.30 18.18
CA SER A 221 1.63 -9.09 18.97
C SER A 221 1.29 -9.27 20.47
N MET A 222 0.86 -10.46 20.90
CA MET A 222 0.70 -10.77 22.31
C MET A 222 2.03 -11.18 22.95
N ILE A 223 2.50 -10.37 23.90
CA ILE A 223 3.58 -10.76 24.81
C ILE A 223 2.96 -11.43 26.04
N ARG A 224 3.24 -12.72 26.22
CA ARG A 224 2.78 -13.50 27.38
C ARG A 224 3.92 -13.68 28.36
N ILE A 225 3.71 -13.27 29.61
CA ILE A 225 4.66 -13.46 30.70
C ILE A 225 3.98 -14.31 31.77
N ASP A 226 4.55 -15.48 32.07
CA ASP A 226 4.06 -16.35 33.15
C ASP A 226 4.66 -15.91 34.48
N MET A 227 3.86 -15.26 35.32
CA MET A 227 4.30 -14.77 36.64
C MET A 227 4.75 -15.89 37.58
N SER A 228 4.35 -17.14 37.35
CA SER A 228 4.81 -18.29 38.13
C SER A 228 6.33 -18.49 37.99
N GLU A 229 6.94 -18.04 36.90
CA GLU A 229 8.38 -18.09 36.67
C GLU A 229 9.15 -16.97 37.42
N PHE A 230 8.44 -15.98 37.96
CA PHE A 230 9.01 -14.76 38.56
C PHE A 230 8.74 -14.61 40.06
N MET A 231 8.50 -15.72 40.78
CA MET A 231 8.19 -15.68 42.22
C MET A 231 9.37 -15.25 43.11
N GLU A 232 10.60 -15.48 42.67
CA GLU A 232 11.81 -15.16 43.43
C GLU A 232 12.38 -13.79 43.05
N LYS A 233 12.97 -13.07 44.02
CA LYS A 233 13.57 -11.74 43.80
C LYS A 233 14.59 -11.72 42.65
N HIS A 234 15.38 -12.79 42.51
CA HIS A 234 16.39 -12.90 41.45
C HIS A 234 15.77 -13.19 40.08
N SER A 235 14.59 -13.80 40.03
CA SER A 235 13.88 -14.07 38.77
C SER A 235 13.35 -12.79 38.13
N VAL A 236 12.93 -11.79 38.92
CA VAL A 236 12.45 -10.49 38.42
C VAL A 236 13.51 -9.74 37.61
N ALA A 237 14.80 -9.90 37.94
CA ALA A 237 15.89 -9.27 37.19
C ALA A 237 15.95 -9.74 35.73
N ARG A 238 15.45 -10.94 35.41
CA ARG A 238 15.35 -11.44 34.03
C ARG A 238 14.30 -10.71 33.19
N LEU A 239 13.27 -10.12 33.83
CA LEU A 239 12.21 -9.37 33.15
C LEU A 239 12.61 -7.92 32.85
N ILE A 240 13.31 -7.29 33.79
CA ILE A 240 13.69 -5.86 33.70
C ILE A 240 15.04 -5.68 32.99
N GLY A 241 15.86 -6.74 32.97
CA GLY A 241 17.25 -6.68 32.52
C GLY A 241 18.21 -6.41 33.68
N ALA A 242 19.52 -6.44 33.39
CA ALA A 242 20.52 -6.07 34.39
C ALA A 242 20.28 -4.62 34.84
N PRO A 243 20.29 -4.34 36.16
CA PRO A 243 20.13 -2.97 36.64
C PRO A 243 21.25 -2.10 36.03
N PRO A 244 20.95 -0.85 35.64
CA PRO A 244 21.96 0.04 35.09
C PRO A 244 23.08 0.23 36.12
N GLY A 245 24.29 -0.18 35.73
CA GLY A 245 25.54 -0.11 36.47
C GLY A 245 26.71 -0.08 35.50
#